data_AF-A0A2N5P0S1-F1
#
_entry.id   AF-A0A2N5P0S1-F1
#
_cell.length_a   1.000
_cell.length_b   1.000
_cell.length_c   1.000
_cell.angle_alpha   90.00
_cell.angle_beta   90.00
_cell.angle_gamma   90.00
#
_symmetry.space_group_name_H-M   'P 1'
#
loop_
_entity.id
_entity.type
_entity.pdbx_description
1 polymer ?
#
loop_
_entity_poly.entity_id
_entity_poly.type
_entity_poly.pdbx_seq_one_letter_code
_entity_poly.pdbx_strand_id
1 'polypeptide(L)'
;MGYEIMMCVMALFVNLLVVGCFALVYGTKMKYENGMLFGIHMPKEAQKDPEVQSLMEQYAVRMKKFYWWNVAGAVLSGLLAFSYTSIFMFGWMFWIFEFTIGSMGFLCMNHRKLYDIKVKHQWFAAEGADIVVIDIGASAKAEEKRIPAVWHLPAVVILAWLCFLPGMRRWVQEEAANILVPGMALLTAGLFWVLHIWTNRRRCDAYSENTQINTAIHVRERRMWAWIWLVGTYTSLIGMGEILWQISRKGYLDVVDTIICVIFSMAGGLFILAAILWMMKKRQELLKTEEPLSYVDDDIYWKNGWYNNPRDRRWVVPDRMCSSNYSFNMGKPGVRYLTGALGSVIVIGVLWLVVVFFGMDFVRPQLSIDGNQVTVRSAEYGISFDKKEIEDAELLEDLPEEDFVRINGLSDSRQLLGKFKGEESGKAMFYIRRGETPVLKIKLPEYTVFVNSEESGKVQEWYEELSS
;
A
#
# COMPACT_ATOMS: atom_id res chain seq x y z
N MET A 1 19.83 -13.48 -11.35
CA MET A 1 19.97 -13.93 -9.94
C MET A 1 19.94 -12.77 -8.95
N GLY A 2 20.69 -11.68 -9.16
CA GLY A 2 20.68 -10.53 -8.23
C GLY A 2 19.30 -9.87 -8.08
N TYR A 3 18.54 -9.76 -9.18
CA TYR A 3 17.18 -9.20 -9.18
C TYR A 3 16.20 -10.05 -8.36
N GLU A 4 16.18 -11.37 -8.55
CA GLU A 4 15.29 -12.29 -7.85
C GLU A 4 15.58 -12.32 -6.35
N ILE A 5 16.87 -12.28 -5.98
CA ILE A 5 17.31 -12.18 -4.58
C ILE A 5 16.79 -10.88 -3.95
N MET A 6 17.00 -9.74 -4.63
CA MET A 6 16.53 -8.45 -4.15
C MET A 6 15.01 -8.42 -3.97
N MET A 7 14.24 -8.90 -4.95
CA MET A 7 12.78 -9.02 -4.86
C MET A 7 12.36 -9.90 -3.69
N CYS A 8 12.98 -11.07 -3.52
CA CYS A 8 12.69 -11.98 -2.41
C CYS A 8 12.94 -11.29 -1.06
N VAL A 9 14.09 -10.63 -0.88
CA VAL A 9 14.43 -9.92 0.37
C VAL A 9 13.42 -8.79 0.66
N MET A 10 13.08 -7.99 -0.34
CA MET A 10 12.09 -6.92 -0.19
C MET A 10 10.70 -7.48 0.16
N ALA A 11 10.26 -8.52 -0.53
CA ALA A 11 8.97 -9.17 -0.27
C ALA A 11 8.92 -9.76 1.14
N LEU A 12 9.97 -10.48 1.57
CA LEU A 12 10.07 -11.04 2.92
C LEU A 12 10.01 -9.95 3.98
N PHE A 13 10.75 -8.85 3.81
CA PHE A 13 10.71 -7.73 4.73
C PHE A 13 9.30 -7.16 4.87
N VAL A 14 8.62 -6.87 3.74
CA VAL A 14 7.27 -6.32 3.73
C VAL A 14 6.27 -7.31 4.35
N ASN A 15 6.33 -8.58 3.97
CA ASN A 15 5.40 -9.60 4.45
C ASN A 15 5.51 -9.80 5.95
N LEU A 16 6.74 -9.94 6.47
CA LEU A 16 6.98 -10.10 7.90
C LEU A 16 6.61 -8.84 8.69
N LEU A 17 6.83 -7.65 8.12
CA LEU A 17 6.38 -6.40 8.71
C LEU A 17 4.85 -6.36 8.81
N VAL A 18 4.12 -6.76 7.76
CA VAL A 18 2.66 -6.82 7.77
C VAL A 18 2.15 -7.79 8.84
N VAL A 19 2.69 -9.00 8.91
CA VAL A 19 2.32 -9.97 9.96
C VAL A 19 2.65 -9.44 11.35
N GLY A 20 3.83 -8.84 11.51
CA GLY A 20 4.28 -8.23 12.76
C GLY A 20 3.36 -7.11 13.22
N CYS A 21 2.96 -6.20 12.32
CA CYS A 21 2.02 -5.12 12.63
C CYS A 21 0.66 -5.65 13.09
N PHE A 22 0.09 -6.65 12.41
CA PHE A 22 -1.17 -7.28 12.84
C PHE A 22 -1.03 -7.97 14.20
N ALA A 23 0.08 -8.70 14.42
CA ALA A 23 0.35 -9.35 15.69
C ALA A 23 0.56 -8.34 16.83
N LEU A 24 1.16 -7.17 16.57
CA LEU A 24 1.34 -6.10 17.54
C LEU A 24 0.02 -5.39 17.88
N VAL A 25 -0.82 -5.13 16.87
CA VAL A 25 -2.07 -4.39 17.05
C VAL A 25 -3.17 -5.25 17.65
N TYR A 26 -3.41 -6.43 17.10
CA TYR A 26 -4.50 -7.32 17.53
C TYR A 26 -4.05 -8.38 18.53
N GLY A 27 -2.74 -8.56 18.71
CA GLY A 27 -2.21 -9.51 19.69
C GLY A 27 -2.51 -10.97 19.33
N THR A 28 -1.99 -11.86 20.19
CA THR A 28 -2.43 -13.26 20.27
C THR A 28 -3.35 -13.50 21.45
N LYS A 29 -3.41 -12.58 22.41
CA LYS A 29 -4.34 -12.60 23.54
C LYS A 29 -4.90 -11.20 23.69
N MET A 30 -6.21 -11.08 23.58
CA MET A 30 -6.89 -9.81 23.84
C MET A 30 -6.87 -9.52 25.33
N LYS A 31 -6.41 -8.33 25.68
CA LYS A 31 -6.39 -7.85 27.07
C LYS A 31 -7.70 -7.16 27.38
N TYR A 32 -8.09 -7.23 28.66
CA TYR A 32 -9.13 -6.36 29.16
C TYR A 32 -8.56 -4.96 29.38
N GLU A 33 -9.05 -3.99 28.63
CA GLU A 33 -8.59 -2.60 28.68
C GLU A 33 -9.80 -1.67 28.61
N ASN A 34 -9.79 -0.60 29.41
CA ASN A 34 -10.82 0.44 29.43
C ASN A 34 -12.25 -0.09 29.56
N GLY A 35 -12.49 -1.09 30.40
CA GLY A 35 -13.83 -1.64 30.62
C GLY A 35 -14.27 -2.66 29.57
N MET A 36 -13.41 -2.97 28.59
CA MET A 36 -13.74 -3.82 27.45
C MET A 36 -12.84 -5.04 27.33
N LEU A 37 -13.41 -6.15 26.85
CA LEU A 37 -12.69 -7.31 26.32
C LEU A 37 -13.12 -7.50 24.87
N PHE A 38 -12.18 -7.65 23.93
CA PHE A 38 -12.53 -7.78 22.50
C PHE A 38 -13.42 -6.62 21.99
N GLY A 39 -13.27 -5.40 22.54
CA GLY A 39 -14.11 -4.26 22.17
C GLY A 39 -15.58 -4.37 22.59
N ILE A 40 -15.89 -5.22 23.59
CA ILE A 40 -17.21 -5.40 24.20
C ILE A 40 -17.13 -4.94 25.65
N HIS A 41 -18.04 -4.06 26.06
CA HIS A 41 -18.13 -3.57 27.44
C HIS A 41 -18.62 -4.69 28.35
N MET A 42 -17.85 -5.02 29.38
CA MET A 42 -18.24 -6.05 30.33
C MET A 42 -17.62 -5.81 31.71
N PRO A 43 -18.31 -6.21 32.80
CA PRO A 43 -17.77 -6.13 34.15
C PRO A 43 -16.44 -6.88 34.27
N LYS A 44 -15.56 -6.43 35.18
CA LYS A 44 -14.26 -7.09 35.39
C LYS A 44 -14.43 -8.54 35.86
N GLU A 45 -15.48 -8.80 36.61
CA GLU A 45 -15.84 -10.09 37.18
C GLU A 45 -16.21 -11.10 36.08
N ALA A 46 -16.78 -10.65 34.97
CA ALA A 46 -17.18 -11.49 33.84
C ALA A 46 -15.99 -12.16 33.14
N GLN A 47 -14.75 -11.65 33.32
CA GLN A 47 -13.54 -12.31 32.83
C GLN A 47 -13.24 -13.64 33.55
N LYS A 48 -13.82 -13.84 34.74
CA LYS A 48 -13.65 -15.08 35.51
C LYS A 48 -14.66 -16.16 35.12
N ASP A 49 -15.63 -15.82 34.27
CA ASP A 49 -16.62 -16.78 33.79
C ASP A 49 -15.93 -17.88 32.94
N PRO A 50 -16.20 -19.17 33.19
CA PRO A 50 -15.56 -20.27 32.46
C PRO A 50 -15.81 -20.24 30.95
N GLU A 51 -16.98 -19.76 30.49
CA GLU A 51 -17.33 -19.67 29.07
C GLU A 51 -16.47 -18.62 28.37
N VAL A 52 -16.24 -17.48 29.05
CA VAL A 52 -15.36 -16.41 28.58
C VAL A 52 -13.90 -16.87 28.55
N GLN A 53 -13.41 -17.48 29.62
CA GLN A 53 -12.02 -17.97 29.69
C GLN A 53 -11.74 -19.01 28.60
N SER A 54 -12.63 -19.97 28.42
CA SER A 54 -12.51 -20.98 27.36
C SER A 54 -12.47 -20.34 25.97
N LEU A 55 -13.33 -19.34 25.69
CA LEU A 55 -13.32 -18.62 24.42
C LEU A 55 -12.00 -17.89 24.19
N MET A 56 -11.46 -17.22 25.21
CA MET A 56 -10.19 -16.48 25.13
C MET A 56 -8.99 -17.41 24.91
N GLU A 57 -8.96 -18.55 25.58
CA GLU A 57 -7.90 -19.56 25.40
C GLU A 57 -7.93 -20.17 24.00
N GLN A 58 -9.12 -20.57 23.53
CA GLN A 58 -9.31 -21.10 22.19
C GLN A 58 -8.91 -20.08 21.12
N TYR A 59 -9.31 -18.81 21.29
CA TYR A 59 -8.87 -17.74 20.41
C TYR A 59 -7.35 -17.63 20.39
N ALA A 60 -6.71 -17.60 21.56
CA ALA A 60 -5.27 -17.39 21.65
C ALA A 60 -4.47 -18.49 20.95
N VAL A 61 -4.88 -19.74 21.13
CA VAL A 61 -4.27 -20.88 20.46
C VAL A 61 -4.49 -20.81 18.95
N ARG A 62 -5.71 -20.51 18.49
CA ARG A 62 -6.04 -20.42 17.06
C ARG A 62 -5.31 -19.26 16.38
N MET A 63 -5.30 -18.07 16.99
CA MET A 63 -4.64 -16.89 16.43
C MET A 63 -3.12 -17.07 16.38
N LYS A 64 -2.52 -17.66 17.42
CA LYS A 64 -1.09 -18.00 17.40
C LYS A 64 -0.77 -18.97 16.26
N LYS A 65 -1.57 -20.03 16.07
CA LYS A 65 -1.39 -20.97 14.95
C LYS A 65 -1.56 -20.26 13.60
N PHE A 66 -2.58 -19.41 13.47
CA PHE A 66 -2.85 -18.65 12.25
C PHE A 66 -1.68 -17.75 11.87
N TYR A 67 -1.13 -16.99 12.82
CA TYR A 67 0.06 -16.17 12.58
C TYR A 67 1.29 -16.99 12.23
N TRP A 68 1.55 -18.12 12.90
CA TRP A 68 2.68 -18.98 12.53
C TRP A 68 2.56 -19.56 11.11
N TRP A 69 1.37 -20.02 10.73
CA TRP A 69 1.10 -20.45 9.37
C TRP A 69 1.26 -19.31 8.36
N ASN A 70 0.86 -18.10 8.73
CA ASN A 70 1.01 -16.94 7.86
C ASN A 70 2.44 -16.40 7.81
N VAL A 71 3.29 -16.63 8.82
CA VAL A 71 4.74 -16.43 8.70
C VAL A 71 5.33 -17.41 7.69
N ALA A 72 4.92 -18.68 7.71
CA ALA A 72 5.33 -19.64 6.69
C ALA A 72 4.83 -19.25 5.29
N GLY A 73 3.58 -18.80 5.17
CA GLY A 73 3.00 -18.27 3.93
C GLY A 73 3.73 -17.01 3.42
N ALA A 74 4.11 -16.10 4.32
CA ALA A 74 4.92 -14.92 4.02
C ALA A 74 6.28 -15.31 3.42
N VAL A 75 6.91 -16.35 3.97
CA VAL A 75 8.20 -16.86 3.45
C VAL A 75 8.01 -17.54 2.11
N LEU A 76 7.02 -18.44 1.99
CA LEU A 76 6.74 -19.16 0.74
C LEU A 76 6.40 -18.21 -0.40
N SER A 77 5.54 -17.21 -0.16
CA SER A 77 5.22 -16.19 -1.17
C SER A 77 6.43 -15.36 -1.58
N GLY A 78 7.35 -15.05 -0.65
CA GLY A 78 8.63 -14.42 -0.99
C GLY A 78 9.53 -15.28 -1.88
N LEU A 79 9.61 -16.59 -1.61
CA LEU A 79 10.40 -17.53 -2.41
C LEU A 79 9.88 -17.70 -3.84
N LEU A 80 8.60 -17.40 -4.11
CA LEU A 80 8.09 -17.39 -5.48
C LEU A 80 8.78 -16.36 -6.38
N ALA A 81 9.51 -15.38 -5.82
CA ALA A 81 10.32 -14.43 -6.59
C ALA A 81 11.40 -15.11 -7.46
N PHE A 82 11.79 -16.35 -7.16
CA PHE A 82 12.70 -17.14 -8.00
C PHE A 82 12.00 -17.84 -9.17
N SER A 83 10.66 -17.81 -9.21
CA SER A 83 9.85 -18.32 -10.32
C SER A 83 9.56 -17.20 -11.34
N TYR A 84 8.41 -17.23 -12.02
CA TYR A 84 7.96 -16.18 -12.91
C TYR A 84 7.41 -14.98 -12.11
N THR A 85 7.56 -13.77 -12.64
CA THR A 85 7.11 -12.53 -11.98
C THR A 85 5.60 -12.60 -11.72
N SER A 86 4.82 -13.10 -12.67
CA SER A 86 3.39 -13.36 -12.55
C SER A 86 3.04 -14.32 -11.41
N ILE A 87 3.71 -15.47 -11.32
CA ILE A 87 3.49 -16.47 -10.26
C ILE A 87 3.80 -15.87 -8.88
N PHE A 88 4.91 -15.13 -8.77
CA PHE A 88 5.25 -14.38 -7.58
C PHE A 88 4.14 -13.41 -7.18
N MET A 89 3.69 -12.56 -8.11
CA MET A 89 2.64 -11.58 -7.86
C MET A 89 1.32 -12.25 -7.45
N PHE A 90 0.94 -13.39 -8.05
CA PHE A 90 -0.24 -14.15 -7.65
C PHE A 90 -0.16 -14.73 -6.27
N GLY A 91 0.93 -15.44 -5.97
CA GLY A 91 1.10 -16.03 -4.66
C GLY A 91 1.16 -14.97 -3.56
N TRP A 92 1.82 -13.85 -3.83
CA TRP A 92 1.89 -12.72 -2.91
C TRP A 92 0.52 -12.05 -2.67
N MET A 93 -0.22 -11.75 -3.74
CA MET A 93 -1.58 -11.18 -3.62
C MET A 93 -2.54 -12.15 -2.92
N PHE A 94 -2.52 -13.44 -3.28
CA PHE A 94 -3.36 -14.43 -2.62
C PHE A 94 -3.07 -14.51 -1.13
N TRP A 95 -1.79 -14.57 -0.76
CA TRP A 95 -1.35 -14.61 0.63
C TRP A 95 -1.81 -13.38 1.41
N ILE A 96 -1.62 -12.15 0.88
CA ILE A 96 -2.01 -10.94 1.63
C ILE A 96 -3.53 -10.83 1.79
N PHE A 97 -4.32 -11.27 0.81
CA PHE A 97 -5.79 -11.33 0.93
C PHE A 97 -6.24 -12.38 1.94
N GLU A 98 -5.69 -13.60 1.87
CA GLU A 98 -5.98 -14.66 2.86
C GLU A 98 -5.64 -14.20 4.27
N PHE A 99 -4.45 -13.61 4.45
CA PHE A 99 -4.00 -13.13 5.75
C PHE A 99 -4.91 -12.04 6.32
N THR A 100 -5.24 -11.02 5.53
CA THR A 100 -6.03 -9.87 5.99
C THR A 100 -7.48 -10.25 6.27
N ILE A 101 -8.12 -11.00 5.35
CA ILE A 101 -9.50 -11.47 5.51
C ILE A 101 -9.58 -12.48 6.65
N GLY A 102 -8.65 -13.43 6.72
CA GLY A 102 -8.59 -14.46 7.75
C GLY A 102 -8.40 -13.85 9.15
N SER A 103 -7.43 -12.94 9.30
CA SER A 103 -7.15 -12.26 10.57
C SER A 103 -8.36 -11.47 11.08
N MET A 104 -8.99 -10.66 10.22
CA MET A 104 -10.20 -9.91 10.58
C MET A 104 -11.40 -10.83 10.81
N GLY A 105 -11.53 -11.92 10.06
CA GLY A 105 -12.55 -12.94 10.24
C GLY A 105 -12.49 -13.60 11.62
N PHE A 106 -11.29 -14.05 12.03
CA PHE A 106 -11.09 -14.60 13.38
C PHE A 106 -11.46 -13.59 14.46
N LEU A 107 -11.08 -12.32 14.31
CA LEU A 107 -11.40 -11.26 15.26
C LEU A 107 -12.92 -11.06 15.37
N CYS A 108 -13.61 -10.84 14.25
CA CYS A 108 -15.05 -10.57 14.20
C CYS A 108 -15.88 -11.76 14.69
N MET A 109 -15.49 -13.00 14.35
CA MET A 109 -16.18 -14.20 14.80
C MET A 109 -16.12 -14.38 16.32
N ASN A 110 -14.95 -14.16 16.93
CA ASN A 110 -14.81 -14.31 18.38
C ASN A 110 -15.41 -13.12 19.14
N HIS A 111 -15.35 -11.92 18.58
CA HIS A 111 -16.13 -10.78 19.07
C HIS A 111 -17.62 -11.11 19.11
N ARG A 112 -18.19 -11.64 18.01
CA ARG A 112 -19.60 -12.02 17.95
C ARG A 112 -19.98 -13.04 19.02
N LYS A 113 -19.16 -14.07 19.19
CA LYS A 113 -19.38 -15.09 20.23
C LYS A 113 -19.35 -14.50 21.64
N LEU A 114 -18.41 -13.60 21.92
CA LEU A 114 -18.34 -12.93 23.22
C LEU A 114 -19.55 -12.02 23.45
N TYR A 115 -20.05 -11.37 22.40
CA TYR A 115 -21.30 -10.58 22.47
C TYR A 115 -22.50 -11.47 22.81
N ASP A 116 -22.61 -12.64 22.18
CA ASP A 116 -23.70 -13.59 22.47
C ASP A 116 -23.63 -14.10 23.92
N ILE A 117 -22.42 -14.33 24.47
CA ILE A 117 -22.21 -14.67 25.90
C ILE A 117 -22.66 -13.50 26.79
N LYS A 118 -22.26 -12.26 26.47
CA LYS A 118 -22.69 -11.05 27.21
C LYS A 118 -24.22 -10.96 27.27
N VAL A 119 -24.90 -11.18 26.15
CA VAL A 119 -26.36 -11.15 26.07
C VAL A 119 -26.99 -12.26 26.92
N LYS A 120 -26.45 -13.48 26.85
CA LYS A 120 -26.93 -14.64 27.62
C LYS A 120 -26.87 -14.39 29.14
N HIS A 121 -25.77 -13.81 29.62
CA HIS A 121 -25.56 -13.52 31.04
C HIS A 121 -26.09 -12.15 31.49
N GLN A 122 -26.73 -11.39 30.59
CA GLN A 122 -27.30 -10.06 30.85
C GLN A 122 -26.28 -9.07 31.45
N TRP A 123 -25.03 -9.13 31.01
CA TRP A 123 -23.97 -8.19 31.44
C TRP A 123 -24.10 -6.82 30.74
N PHE A 124 -25.29 -6.22 30.79
CA PHE A 124 -25.57 -4.89 30.28
C PHE A 124 -25.36 -3.83 31.35
N ALA A 125 -25.00 -2.62 30.94
CA ALA A 125 -25.05 -1.48 31.84
C ALA A 125 -26.51 -1.21 32.27
N ALA A 126 -26.73 -1.00 33.57
CA ALA A 126 -28.08 -0.98 34.16
C ALA A 126 -29.03 0.10 33.58
N GLU A 127 -28.53 1.18 32.96
CA GLU A 127 -29.37 2.30 32.50
C GLU A 127 -28.91 3.03 31.20
N GLY A 128 -27.84 2.61 30.50
CA GLY A 128 -27.08 3.55 29.64
C GLY A 128 -26.78 3.19 28.18
N ALA A 129 -27.62 2.41 27.49
CA ALA A 129 -27.37 2.03 26.08
C ALA A 129 -27.34 3.21 25.07
N ASP A 130 -27.83 4.39 25.45
CA ASP A 130 -27.94 5.58 24.59
C ASP A 130 -27.15 6.82 25.10
N ILE A 131 -26.27 6.66 26.10
CA ILE A 131 -25.51 7.79 26.67
C ILE A 131 -24.25 8.05 25.84
N VAL A 132 -24.16 9.24 25.23
CA VAL A 132 -22.94 9.72 24.57
C VAL A 132 -22.32 10.83 25.42
N VAL A 133 -21.17 10.56 26.02
CA VAL A 133 -20.44 11.55 26.83
C VAL A 133 -19.52 12.36 25.93
N ILE A 134 -19.71 13.69 25.93
CA ILE A 134 -18.89 14.64 25.16
C ILE A 134 -18.22 15.59 26.14
N ASP A 135 -16.89 15.65 26.12
CA ASP A 135 -16.14 16.61 26.91
C ASP A 135 -15.90 17.90 26.12
N ILE A 136 -16.72 18.92 26.41
CA ILE A 136 -16.67 20.23 25.75
C ILE A 136 -15.39 20.99 26.14
N GLY A 137 -14.90 20.84 27.38
CA GLY A 137 -13.71 21.52 27.88
C GLY A 137 -12.42 20.98 27.27
N ALA A 138 -12.31 19.65 27.15
CA ALA A 138 -11.22 18.99 26.44
C ALA A 138 -11.21 19.39 24.95
N SER A 139 -12.40 19.49 24.33
CA SER A 139 -12.55 19.89 22.93
C SER A 139 -12.01 21.31 22.68
N ALA A 140 -12.35 22.27 23.55
CA ALA A 140 -11.93 23.67 23.42
C ALA A 140 -10.40 23.82 23.56
N LYS A 141 -9.79 23.19 24.57
CA LYS A 141 -8.33 23.25 24.79
C LYS A 141 -7.54 22.52 23.70
N ALA A 142 -8.06 21.42 23.18
CA ALA A 142 -7.46 20.72 22.04
C ALA A 142 -7.52 21.58 20.76
N GLU A 143 -8.53 22.43 20.61
CA GLU A 143 -8.62 23.35 19.48
C GLU A 143 -7.64 24.52 19.60
N GLU A 144 -7.50 25.09 20.80
CA GLU A 144 -6.55 26.17 21.08
C GLU A 144 -5.10 25.77 20.76
N LYS A 145 -4.71 24.54 21.12
CA LYS A 145 -3.33 24.03 20.95
C LYS A 145 -3.08 23.34 19.61
N ARG A 146 -3.96 23.51 18.62
CA ARG A 146 -3.82 22.84 17.31
C ARG A 146 -2.62 23.37 16.53
N ILE A 147 -1.92 22.48 15.84
CA ILE A 147 -0.91 22.88 14.85
C ILE A 147 -1.65 23.19 13.54
N PRO A 148 -1.47 24.38 12.95
CA PRO A 148 -2.14 24.72 11.70
C PRO A 148 -1.70 23.84 10.52
N ALA A 149 -2.65 23.44 9.67
CA ALA A 149 -2.33 22.66 8.46
C ALA A 149 -1.63 23.49 7.37
N VAL A 150 -1.53 24.82 7.52
CA VAL A 150 -0.83 25.71 6.57
C VAL A 150 0.67 25.40 6.45
N TRP A 151 1.24 24.71 7.43
CA TRP A 151 2.66 24.29 7.41
C TRP A 151 3.00 23.27 6.31
N HIS A 152 2.00 22.72 5.63
CA HIS A 152 2.16 21.92 4.41
C HIS A 152 2.44 22.78 3.16
N LEU A 153 2.00 24.05 3.17
CA LEU A 153 2.07 24.93 2.01
C LEU A 153 3.50 25.10 1.45
N PRO A 154 4.56 25.30 2.26
CA PRO A 154 5.92 25.41 1.72
C PRO A 154 6.34 24.18 0.92
N ALA A 155 6.08 22.98 1.43
CA ALA A 155 6.41 21.73 0.77
C ALA A 155 5.63 21.54 -0.54
N VAL A 156 4.32 21.83 -0.51
CA VAL A 156 3.47 21.73 -1.70
C VAL A 156 3.89 22.73 -2.78
N VAL A 157 4.26 23.96 -2.40
CA VAL A 157 4.76 24.97 -3.34
C VAL A 157 6.07 24.54 -3.99
N ILE A 158 7.01 23.97 -3.21
CA ILE A 158 8.28 23.45 -3.76
C ILE A 158 8.02 22.29 -4.73
N LEU A 159 7.18 21.32 -4.35
CA LEU A 159 6.82 20.20 -5.22
C LEU A 159 6.14 20.69 -6.50
N ALA A 160 5.20 21.61 -6.40
CA ALA A 160 4.54 22.19 -7.56
C ALA A 160 5.55 22.88 -8.48
N TRP A 161 6.46 23.69 -7.92
CA TRP A 161 7.52 24.33 -8.70
C TRP A 161 8.41 23.32 -9.43
N LEU A 162 8.82 22.23 -8.76
CA LEU A 162 9.60 21.14 -9.38
C LEU A 162 8.85 20.47 -10.54
N CYS A 163 7.53 20.27 -10.41
CA CYS A 163 6.69 19.68 -11.47
C CYS A 163 6.64 20.55 -12.74
N PHE A 164 6.84 21.88 -12.63
CA PHE A 164 6.77 22.81 -13.77
C PHE A 164 8.14 23.18 -14.36
N LEU A 165 9.22 22.54 -13.92
CA LEU A 165 10.54 22.78 -14.52
C LEU A 165 10.55 22.39 -16.02
N PRO A 166 11.29 23.11 -16.88
CA PRO A 166 11.31 22.82 -18.32
C PRO A 166 11.71 21.39 -18.67
N GLY A 167 12.65 20.79 -17.93
CA GLY A 167 13.06 19.40 -18.16
C GLY A 167 11.96 18.40 -17.80
N MET A 168 11.23 18.65 -16.71
CA MET A 168 10.06 17.84 -16.32
C MET A 168 8.97 17.90 -17.38
N ARG A 169 8.69 19.09 -17.94
CA ARG A 169 7.70 19.24 -19.02
C ARG A 169 8.08 18.44 -20.26
N ARG A 170 9.35 18.44 -20.66
CA ARG A 170 9.82 17.62 -21.79
C ARG A 170 9.62 16.13 -21.51
N TRP A 171 10.02 15.66 -20.32
CA TRP A 171 9.87 14.26 -19.94
C TRP A 171 8.40 13.79 -19.92
N VAL A 172 7.47 14.62 -19.41
CA VAL A 172 6.03 14.31 -19.45
C VAL A 172 5.48 14.30 -20.88
N GLN A 173 6.05 15.08 -21.80
CA GLN A 173 5.65 15.09 -23.20
C GLN A 173 6.14 13.87 -23.99
N GLU A 174 7.19 13.18 -23.53
CA GLU A 174 7.68 11.96 -24.18
C GLU A 174 6.69 10.81 -24.07
N GLU A 175 6.07 10.61 -22.90
CA GLU A 175 5.08 9.57 -22.68
C GLU A 175 3.98 10.04 -21.72
N ALA A 176 2.72 9.81 -22.07
CA ALA A 176 1.59 10.18 -21.23
C ALA A 176 1.69 9.58 -19.81
N ALA A 177 2.24 8.37 -19.67
CA ALA A 177 2.42 7.70 -18.39
C ALA A 177 3.42 8.42 -17.46
N ASN A 178 4.34 9.21 -18.00
CA ASN A 178 5.33 9.95 -17.21
C ASN A 178 4.66 10.97 -16.29
N ILE A 179 3.44 11.43 -16.58
CA ILE A 179 2.68 12.33 -15.70
C ILE A 179 2.41 11.72 -14.31
N LEU A 180 2.48 10.40 -14.17
CA LEU A 180 2.24 9.70 -12.92
C LEU A 180 3.23 10.10 -11.83
N VAL A 181 4.50 10.36 -12.14
CA VAL A 181 5.51 10.72 -11.12
C VAL A 181 5.20 12.07 -10.45
N PRO A 182 5.08 13.21 -11.18
CA PRO A 182 4.69 14.48 -10.57
C PRO A 182 3.26 14.44 -10.01
N GLY A 183 2.35 13.69 -10.64
CA GLY A 183 1.00 13.47 -10.14
C GLY A 183 0.99 12.81 -8.75
N MET A 184 1.77 11.75 -8.57
CA MET A 184 1.88 11.02 -7.30
C MET A 184 2.56 11.85 -6.21
N ALA A 185 3.56 12.66 -6.55
CA ALA A 185 4.20 13.56 -5.60
C ALA A 185 3.20 14.58 -5.02
N LEU A 186 2.42 15.25 -5.89
CA LEU A 186 1.40 16.21 -5.47
C LEU A 186 0.22 15.54 -4.77
N LEU A 187 -0.21 14.36 -5.23
CA LEU A 187 -1.28 13.58 -4.61
C LEU A 187 -0.91 13.19 -3.18
N THR A 188 0.32 12.73 -2.94
CA THR A 188 0.80 12.32 -1.62
C THR A 188 0.82 13.50 -0.64
N ALA A 189 1.39 14.63 -1.07
CA ALA A 189 1.41 15.84 -0.25
C ALA A 189 -0.01 16.39 0.01
N GLY A 190 -0.88 16.37 -0.99
CA GLY A 190 -2.29 16.75 -0.86
C GLY A 190 -3.05 15.84 0.11
N LEU A 191 -2.80 14.52 0.05
CA LEU A 191 -3.41 13.55 0.95
C LEU A 191 -3.01 13.82 2.41
N PHE A 192 -1.72 14.00 2.70
CA PHE A 192 -1.28 14.35 4.05
C PHE A 192 -1.83 15.68 4.54
N TRP A 193 -2.00 16.66 3.64
CA TRP A 193 -2.63 17.93 3.98
C TRP A 193 -4.11 17.74 4.34
N VAL A 194 -4.88 17.05 3.50
CA VAL A 194 -6.30 16.76 3.76
C VAL A 194 -6.49 15.97 5.05
N LEU A 195 -5.66 14.95 5.28
CA LEU A 195 -5.68 14.15 6.50
C LEU A 195 -5.34 14.99 7.74
N HIS A 196 -4.39 15.93 7.64
CA HIS A 196 -4.09 16.87 8.73
C HIS A 196 -5.29 17.77 9.06
N ILE A 197 -5.95 18.34 8.04
CA ILE A 197 -7.17 19.14 8.24
C ILE A 197 -8.24 18.29 8.92
N TRP A 198 -8.44 17.06 8.46
CA TRP A 198 -9.42 16.14 9.01
C TRP A 198 -9.12 15.78 10.47
N THR A 199 -7.87 15.42 10.81
CA THR A 199 -7.48 15.09 12.20
C THR A 199 -7.61 16.27 13.15
N ASN A 200 -7.38 17.51 12.67
CA ASN A 200 -7.56 18.71 13.48
C ASN A 200 -9.04 19.01 13.79
N ARG A 201 -9.96 18.58 12.92
CA ARG A 201 -11.42 18.74 13.09
C ARG A 201 -12.06 17.58 13.85
N ARG A 202 -11.28 16.60 14.30
CA ARG A 202 -11.77 15.42 15.03
C ARG A 202 -12.38 15.85 16.36
N ARG A 203 -13.57 15.30 16.68
CA ARG A 203 -14.21 15.47 17.99
C ARG A 203 -13.43 14.75 19.10
N CYS A 204 -13.56 15.25 20.32
CA CYS A 204 -12.96 14.64 21.50
C CYS A 204 -13.98 13.75 22.20
N ASP A 205 -13.77 12.44 22.15
CA ASP A 205 -14.57 11.45 22.87
C ASP A 205 -14.14 11.38 24.35
N ALA A 206 -15.05 11.15 25.29
CA ALA A 206 -14.69 10.98 26.69
C ALA A 206 -14.12 9.57 26.94
N TYR A 207 -12.95 9.47 27.59
CA TYR A 207 -12.34 8.20 27.97
C TYR A 207 -12.52 7.89 29.47
N SER A 208 -12.50 8.93 30.31
CA SER A 208 -12.87 8.85 31.73
C SER A 208 -13.75 10.04 32.11
N GLU A 209 -14.29 10.04 33.33
CA GLU A 209 -15.00 11.22 33.87
C GLU A 209 -14.06 12.39 34.17
N ASN A 210 -12.75 12.14 34.22
CA ASN A 210 -11.75 13.16 34.49
C ASN A 210 -11.43 13.99 33.23
N THR A 211 -12.03 15.17 33.14
CA THR A 211 -11.80 16.12 32.05
C THR A 211 -10.34 16.51 31.85
N GLN A 212 -9.51 16.53 32.91
CA GLN A 212 -8.09 16.88 32.75
C GLN A 212 -7.33 15.80 31.98
N ILE A 213 -7.63 14.53 32.24
CA ILE A 213 -7.00 13.39 31.55
C ILE A 213 -7.49 13.30 30.11
N ASN A 214 -8.80 13.45 29.89
CA ASN A 214 -9.36 13.55 28.54
C ASN A 214 -8.69 14.68 27.73
N THR A 215 -8.56 15.87 28.33
CA THR A 215 -7.88 17.01 27.70
C THR A 215 -6.42 16.68 27.36
N ALA A 216 -5.68 16.08 28.30
CA ALA A 216 -4.27 15.75 28.11
C ALA A 216 -4.07 14.74 26.97
N ILE A 217 -4.94 13.73 26.85
CA ILE A 217 -4.93 12.75 25.76
C ILE A 217 -5.21 13.46 24.43
N HIS A 218 -6.31 14.20 24.32
CA HIS A 218 -6.74 14.81 23.07
C HIS A 218 -5.77 15.87 22.54
N VAL A 219 -5.23 16.73 23.41
CA VAL A 219 -4.21 17.71 23.04
C VAL A 219 -2.96 17.00 22.51
N ARG A 220 -2.50 15.94 23.18
CA ARG A 220 -1.31 15.19 22.78
C ARG A 220 -1.53 14.50 21.44
N GLU A 221 -2.64 13.79 21.27
CA GLU A 221 -2.92 13.05 20.04
C GLU A 221 -3.11 13.97 18.86
N ARG A 222 -3.84 15.07 19.01
CA ARG A 222 -4.01 16.04 17.93
C ARG A 222 -2.67 16.62 17.49
N ARG A 223 -1.79 16.95 18.44
CA ARG A 223 -0.44 17.46 18.13
C ARG A 223 0.43 16.40 17.46
N MET A 224 0.37 15.15 17.91
CA MET A 224 1.13 14.06 17.32
C MET A 224 0.63 13.70 15.91
N TRP A 225 -0.68 13.69 15.67
CA TRP A 225 -1.23 13.52 14.33
C TRP A 225 -0.79 14.64 13.38
N ALA A 226 -0.80 15.90 13.84
CA ALA A 226 -0.24 17.00 13.07
C ALA A 226 1.23 16.77 12.69
N TRP A 227 2.06 16.32 13.64
CA TRP A 227 3.46 15.98 13.36
C TRP A 227 3.61 14.78 12.42
N ILE A 228 2.81 13.73 12.59
CA ILE A 228 2.77 12.56 11.68
C ILE A 228 2.58 13.01 10.24
N TRP A 229 1.58 13.87 9.99
CA TRP A 229 1.30 14.35 8.64
C TRP A 229 2.36 15.30 8.12
N LEU A 230 2.87 16.21 8.97
CA LEU A 230 3.93 17.15 8.57
C LEU A 230 5.23 16.41 8.24
N VAL A 231 5.70 15.53 9.12
CA VAL A 231 6.90 14.74 8.87
C VAL A 231 6.73 13.91 7.61
N GLY A 232 5.58 13.25 7.43
CA GLY A 232 5.28 12.53 6.18
C GLY A 232 5.38 13.41 4.93
N THR A 233 4.91 14.66 5.01
CA THR A 233 4.97 15.62 3.89
C THR A 233 6.40 16.05 3.59
N TYR A 234 7.20 16.36 4.61
CA TYR A 234 8.59 16.79 4.40
C TYR A 234 9.52 15.63 4.00
N THR A 235 9.31 14.42 4.50
CA THR A 235 10.05 13.24 4.02
C THR A 235 9.66 12.89 2.59
N SER A 236 8.38 13.02 2.24
CA SER A 236 7.91 12.86 0.86
C SER A 236 8.47 13.95 -0.07
N LEU A 237 8.53 15.20 0.38
CA LEU A 237 9.17 16.30 -0.35
C LEU A 237 10.63 15.98 -0.64
N ILE A 238 11.40 15.51 0.34
CA ILE A 238 12.83 15.22 0.10
C ILE A 238 12.98 14.06 -0.88
N GLY A 239 12.25 12.96 -0.68
CA GLY A 239 12.35 11.78 -1.54
C GLY A 239 11.85 12.02 -2.97
N MET A 240 10.62 12.52 -3.12
CA MET A 240 10.03 12.79 -4.44
C MET A 240 10.61 14.05 -5.08
N GLY A 241 11.00 15.04 -4.28
CA GLY A 241 11.63 16.25 -4.79
C GLY A 241 12.97 15.98 -5.45
N GLU A 242 13.78 15.07 -4.88
CA GLU A 242 15.03 14.62 -5.51
C GLU A 242 14.76 13.93 -6.85
N ILE A 243 13.79 13.02 -6.91
CA ILE A 243 13.34 12.38 -8.16
C ILE A 243 12.95 13.43 -9.20
N LEU A 244 12.08 14.38 -8.84
CA LEU A 244 11.61 15.41 -9.76
C LEU A 244 12.75 16.31 -10.25
N TRP A 245 13.66 16.68 -9.35
CA TRP A 245 14.83 17.48 -9.67
C TRP A 245 15.76 16.75 -10.65
N GLN A 246 16.06 15.48 -10.40
CA GLN A 246 16.99 14.71 -11.22
C GLN A 246 16.40 14.38 -12.59
N ILE A 247 15.12 14.01 -12.67
CA ILE A 247 14.42 13.88 -13.96
C ILE A 247 14.52 15.19 -14.75
N SER A 248 14.28 16.34 -14.11
CA SER A 248 14.34 17.62 -14.80
C SER A 248 15.74 17.98 -15.31
N ARG A 249 16.81 17.37 -14.79
CA ARG A 249 18.19 17.61 -15.22
C ARG A 249 18.70 16.56 -16.19
N LYS A 250 18.55 15.28 -15.86
CA LYS A 250 19.11 14.13 -16.57
C LYS A 250 18.15 13.57 -17.65
N GLY A 251 16.84 13.72 -17.45
CA GLY A 251 15.82 13.11 -18.32
C GLY A 251 15.60 11.61 -18.09
N TYR A 252 16.19 11.01 -17.06
CA TYR A 252 15.99 9.62 -16.65
C TYR A 252 16.14 9.48 -15.13
N LEU A 253 15.75 8.33 -14.58
CA LEU A 253 15.89 7.99 -13.16
C LEU A 253 17.10 7.08 -12.93
N ASP A 254 17.97 7.51 -12.03
CA ASP A 254 19.10 6.70 -11.57
C ASP A 254 18.68 5.78 -10.41
N VAL A 255 19.43 4.69 -10.24
CA VAL A 255 19.32 3.78 -9.10
C VAL A 255 19.59 4.55 -7.79
N VAL A 256 20.59 5.45 -7.79
CA VAL A 256 20.92 6.26 -6.60
C VAL A 256 19.75 7.18 -6.21
N ASP A 257 19.15 7.85 -7.19
CA ASP A 257 18.01 8.76 -6.98
C ASP A 257 16.80 7.99 -6.39
N THR A 258 16.59 6.77 -6.87
CA THR A 258 15.55 5.85 -6.37
C THR A 258 15.84 5.40 -4.93
N ILE A 259 17.10 5.05 -4.62
CA ILE A 259 17.51 4.67 -3.26
C ILE A 259 17.28 5.81 -2.26
N ILE A 260 17.63 7.05 -2.62
CA ILE A 260 17.40 8.22 -1.77
C ILE A 260 15.90 8.37 -1.47
N CYS A 261 15.04 8.28 -2.49
CA CYS A 261 13.60 8.35 -2.31
C CYS A 261 13.08 7.24 -1.37
N VAL A 262 13.57 6.01 -1.53
CA VAL A 262 13.20 4.88 -0.67
C VAL A 262 13.63 5.12 0.78
N ILE A 263 14.85 5.59 1.02
CA ILE A 263 15.37 5.87 2.38
C ILE A 263 14.49 6.89 3.10
N PHE A 264 14.15 8.00 2.46
CA PHE A 264 13.30 9.03 3.08
C PHE A 264 11.86 8.55 3.26
N SER A 265 11.34 7.77 2.33
CA SER A 265 10.01 7.14 2.46
C SER A 265 9.97 6.18 3.64
N MET A 266 11.02 5.37 3.83
CA MET A 266 11.17 4.46 4.97
C MET A 266 11.31 5.23 6.29
N ALA A 267 12.13 6.29 6.32
CA ALA A 267 12.29 7.14 7.51
C ALA A 267 10.95 7.76 7.95
N GLY A 268 10.16 8.26 6.99
CA GLY A 268 8.80 8.75 7.23
C GLY A 268 7.89 7.66 7.79
N GLY A 269 7.84 6.49 7.14
CA GLY A 269 7.04 5.36 7.59
C GLY A 269 7.39 4.87 9.01
N LEU A 270 8.69 4.76 9.32
CA LEU A 270 9.18 4.37 10.65
C LEU A 270 8.81 5.41 11.71
N PHE A 271 8.91 6.70 11.40
CA PHE A 271 8.49 7.77 12.31
C PHE A 271 6.99 7.68 12.60
N ILE A 272 6.16 7.48 11.58
CA ILE A 272 4.70 7.33 11.75
C ILE A 272 4.39 6.15 12.67
N LEU A 273 5.01 4.98 12.41
CA LEU A 273 4.83 3.79 13.23
C LEU A 273 5.26 4.04 14.68
N ALA A 274 6.45 4.60 14.89
CA ALA A 274 6.96 4.90 16.23
C ALA A 274 6.06 5.91 16.97
N ALA A 275 5.57 6.95 16.29
CA ALA A 275 4.66 7.94 16.83
C ALA A 275 3.33 7.31 17.26
N ILE A 276 2.75 6.41 16.44
CA ILE A 276 1.51 5.69 16.78
C ILE A 276 1.72 4.79 17.99
N LEU A 277 2.78 3.98 18.01
CA LEU A 277 3.09 3.10 19.13
C LEU A 277 3.33 3.88 20.43
N TRP A 278 4.02 5.02 20.35
CA TRP A 278 4.24 5.91 21.48
C TRP A 278 2.93 6.52 21.99
N MET A 279 2.05 6.99 21.09
CA MET A 279 0.73 7.50 21.45
C MET A 279 -0.11 6.43 22.15
N MET A 280 -0.15 5.22 21.60
CA MET A 280 -0.89 4.09 22.19
C MET A 280 -0.38 3.77 23.61
N LYS A 281 0.94 3.64 23.78
CA LYS A 281 1.56 3.39 25.08
C LYS A 281 1.22 4.50 26.08
N LYS A 282 1.36 5.76 25.66
CA LYS A 282 1.09 6.92 26.53
C LYS A 282 -0.37 7.08 26.90
N ARG A 283 -1.29 6.74 25.99
CA ARG A 283 -2.72 6.69 26.31
C ARG A 283 -3.01 5.63 27.36
N GLN A 284 -2.50 4.40 27.16
CA GLN A 284 -2.65 3.32 28.13
C GLN A 284 -2.09 3.68 29.51
N GLU A 285 -0.92 4.34 29.58
CA GLU A 285 -0.35 4.81 30.85
C GLU A 285 -1.27 5.78 31.61
N LEU A 286 -1.95 6.68 30.90
CA LEU A 286 -2.87 7.65 31.51
C LEU A 286 -4.20 7.02 31.94
N LEU A 287 -4.72 6.05 31.19
CA LEU A 287 -6.01 5.41 31.48
C LEU A 287 -5.91 4.29 32.53
N LYS A 288 -4.71 3.79 32.84
CA LYS A 288 -4.51 2.74 33.86
C LYS A 288 -5.02 3.13 35.25
N THR A 289 -4.98 4.41 35.59
CA THR A 289 -5.40 4.92 36.90
C THR A 289 -6.88 5.32 36.95
N GLU A 290 -7.56 5.31 35.80
CA GLU A 290 -8.93 5.79 35.67
C GLU A 290 -9.92 4.62 35.71
N GLU A 291 -11.09 4.87 36.30
CA GLU A 291 -12.21 3.95 36.18
C GLU A 291 -12.82 4.07 34.78
N PRO A 292 -13.10 2.94 34.10
CA PRO A 292 -13.72 2.96 32.79
C PRO A 292 -15.17 3.43 32.90
N LEU A 293 -15.69 4.04 31.83
CA LEU A 293 -17.08 4.50 31.72
C LEU A 293 -18.06 3.31 31.68
N SER A 294 -18.34 2.73 32.84
CA SER A 294 -19.12 1.49 33.00
C SER A 294 -20.60 1.63 32.64
N TYR A 295 -21.13 2.86 32.55
CA TYR A 295 -22.51 3.16 32.18
C TYR A 295 -22.73 3.35 30.67
N VAL A 296 -21.68 3.47 29.86
CA VAL A 296 -21.80 3.61 28.40
C VAL A 296 -21.77 2.21 27.78
N ASP A 297 -22.89 1.78 27.17
CA ASP A 297 -22.97 0.46 26.52
C ASP A 297 -23.57 0.55 25.11
N ASP A 298 -22.74 0.92 24.14
CA ASP A 298 -23.13 1.04 22.73
C ASP A 298 -22.86 -0.27 21.92
N ASP A 299 -22.66 -1.41 22.60
CA ASP A 299 -22.25 -2.69 21.99
C ASP A 299 -23.23 -3.25 20.97
N ILE A 300 -24.52 -2.92 21.09
CA ILE A 300 -25.53 -3.31 20.12
C ILE A 300 -25.20 -2.86 18.69
N TYR A 301 -24.53 -1.70 18.57
CA TYR A 301 -24.10 -1.14 17.29
C TYR A 301 -22.81 -1.77 16.76
N TRP A 302 -22.13 -2.60 17.55
CA TRP A 302 -20.87 -3.26 17.19
C TRP A 302 -20.97 -4.78 17.11
N LYS A 303 -22.15 -5.36 17.41
CA LYS A 303 -22.42 -6.79 17.57
C LYS A 303 -21.81 -7.77 16.56
N ASN A 304 -21.37 -7.33 15.39
CA ASN A 304 -20.75 -8.17 14.35
C ASN A 304 -19.23 -7.96 14.19
N GLY A 305 -18.62 -7.11 15.02
CA GLY A 305 -17.22 -6.67 14.88
C GLY A 305 -17.04 -5.40 14.05
N TRP A 306 -18.11 -4.83 13.48
CA TRP A 306 -18.09 -3.56 12.75
C TRP A 306 -19.23 -2.64 13.21
N TYR A 307 -19.00 -1.33 13.11
CA TYR A 307 -19.96 -0.33 13.55
C TYR A 307 -21.16 -0.21 12.62
N ASN A 308 -22.36 -0.19 13.19
CA ASN A 308 -23.62 -0.10 12.48
C ASN A 308 -24.65 0.65 13.31
N ASN A 309 -24.60 1.99 13.26
CA ASN A 309 -25.60 2.86 13.89
C ASN A 309 -26.25 3.79 12.87
N PRO A 310 -27.52 3.53 12.47
CA PRO A 310 -28.26 4.41 11.57
C PRO A 310 -28.51 5.82 12.12
N ARG A 311 -28.60 5.98 13.45
CA ARG A 311 -28.89 7.25 14.13
C ARG A 311 -27.66 8.15 14.22
N ASP A 312 -26.46 7.57 14.35
CA ASP A 312 -25.21 8.33 14.31
C ASP A 312 -25.01 8.94 12.92
N ARG A 313 -24.82 10.26 12.83
CA ARG A 313 -24.61 10.96 11.56
C ARG A 313 -23.20 10.77 10.98
N ARG A 314 -22.25 10.29 11.78
CA ARG A 314 -20.85 10.09 11.36
C ARG A 314 -20.74 8.95 10.33
N TRP A 315 -19.91 9.17 9.32
CA TRP A 315 -19.53 8.15 8.34
C TRP A 315 -18.38 7.26 8.85
N VAL A 316 -17.54 7.81 9.71
CA VAL A 316 -16.33 7.18 10.25
C VAL A 316 -16.31 7.40 11.75
N VAL A 317 -16.05 6.34 12.52
CA VAL A 317 -15.92 6.37 13.98
C VAL A 317 -14.59 5.74 14.41
N PRO A 318 -14.04 6.10 15.58
CA PRO A 318 -12.86 5.40 16.11
C PRO A 318 -13.11 3.90 16.21
N ASP A 319 -12.12 3.10 15.84
CA ASP A 319 -12.21 1.65 15.90
C ASP A 319 -12.04 1.16 17.35
N ARG A 320 -12.86 0.18 17.74
CA ARG A 320 -12.87 -0.37 19.10
C ARG A 320 -11.77 -1.38 19.37
N MET A 321 -11.30 -2.06 18.33
CA MET A 321 -10.25 -3.07 18.45
C MET A 321 -8.88 -2.41 18.48
N CYS A 322 -8.72 -1.33 17.71
CA CYS A 322 -7.53 -0.50 17.71
C CYS A 322 -7.93 0.98 17.73
N SER A 323 -7.71 1.63 18.87
CA SER A 323 -8.08 3.03 19.08
C SER A 323 -7.33 4.07 18.22
N SER A 324 -6.30 3.62 17.50
CA SER A 324 -5.57 4.39 16.48
C SER A 324 -6.16 4.25 15.07
N ASN A 325 -7.06 3.28 14.86
CA ASN A 325 -7.76 3.01 13.62
C ASN A 325 -9.18 3.60 13.63
N TYR A 326 -9.84 3.48 12.49
CA TYR A 326 -11.22 3.92 12.31
C TYR A 326 -12.04 2.84 11.62
N SER A 327 -13.32 2.81 11.95
CA SER A 327 -14.30 1.93 11.30
C SER A 327 -15.33 2.79 10.55
N PHE A 328 -15.76 2.27 9.40
CA PHE A 328 -16.89 2.84 8.67
C PHE A 328 -18.20 2.55 9.39
N ASN A 329 -19.08 3.55 9.45
CA ASN A 329 -20.44 3.36 9.96
C ASN A 329 -21.31 2.68 8.90
N MET A 330 -21.38 1.35 8.98
CA MET A 330 -22.20 0.52 8.10
C MET A 330 -23.70 0.69 8.35
N GLY A 331 -24.14 1.54 9.28
CA GLY A 331 -25.55 1.95 9.42
C GLY A 331 -26.01 2.91 8.33
N LYS A 332 -25.09 3.51 7.58
CA LYS A 332 -25.40 4.44 6.49
C LYS A 332 -25.40 3.75 5.13
N PRO A 333 -26.48 3.88 4.34
CA PRO A 333 -26.50 3.36 2.96
C PRO A 333 -25.34 3.90 2.12
N GLY A 334 -25.08 5.21 2.17
CA GLY A 334 -23.97 5.84 1.42
C GLY A 334 -22.60 5.24 1.75
N VAL A 335 -22.34 4.91 3.02
CA VAL A 335 -21.10 4.25 3.44
C VAL A 335 -21.03 2.81 2.91
N ARG A 336 -22.13 2.07 2.89
CA ARG A 336 -22.16 0.71 2.30
C ARG A 336 -21.84 0.74 0.80
N TYR A 337 -22.42 1.68 0.06
CA TYR A 337 -22.10 1.85 -1.36
C TYR A 337 -20.65 2.24 -1.57
N LEU A 338 -20.11 3.15 -0.75
CA LEU A 338 -18.70 3.53 -0.80
C LEU A 338 -17.79 2.33 -0.53
N THR A 339 -18.02 1.58 0.55
CA THR A 339 -17.23 0.40 0.91
C THR A 339 -17.31 -0.68 -0.19
N GLY A 340 -18.50 -0.91 -0.75
CA GLY A 340 -18.71 -1.82 -1.86
C GLY A 340 -17.94 -1.39 -3.11
N ALA A 341 -18.04 -0.11 -3.50
CA ALA A 341 -17.34 0.44 -4.65
C ALA A 341 -15.81 0.37 -4.49
N LEU A 342 -15.29 0.72 -3.31
CA LEU A 342 -13.86 0.59 -3.01
C LEU A 342 -13.40 -0.87 -3.10
N GLY A 343 -14.19 -1.80 -2.55
CA GLY A 343 -13.93 -3.23 -2.67
C GLY A 343 -13.90 -3.69 -4.13
N SER A 344 -14.86 -3.27 -4.95
CA SER A 344 -14.92 -3.59 -6.38
C SER A 344 -13.71 -3.05 -7.15
N VAL A 345 -13.29 -1.81 -6.88
CA VAL A 345 -12.09 -1.21 -7.51
C VAL A 345 -10.84 -2.02 -7.17
N ILE A 346 -10.67 -2.45 -5.92
CA ILE A 346 -9.54 -3.28 -5.51
C ILE A 346 -9.56 -4.62 -6.26
N VAL A 347 -10.71 -5.29 -6.32
CA VAL A 347 -10.85 -6.58 -7.01
C VAL A 347 -10.57 -6.45 -8.51
N ILE A 348 -11.14 -5.43 -9.17
CA ILE A 348 -10.91 -5.18 -10.60
C ILE A 348 -9.44 -4.86 -10.86
N GLY A 349 -8.82 -4.02 -10.02
CA GLY A 349 -7.40 -3.69 -10.14
C GLY A 349 -6.50 -4.92 -9.99
N VAL A 350 -6.80 -5.80 -9.04
CA VAL A 350 -6.08 -7.07 -8.86
C VAL A 350 -6.24 -7.97 -10.09
N LEU A 351 -7.47 -8.14 -10.60
CA LEU A 351 -7.73 -8.94 -11.80
C LEU A 351 -7.05 -8.35 -13.04
N TRP A 352 -6.97 -7.04 -13.16
CA TRP A 352 -6.25 -6.38 -14.23
C TRP A 352 -4.74 -6.64 -14.13
N LEU A 353 -4.14 -6.45 -12.94
CA LEU A 353 -2.72 -6.76 -12.71
C LEU A 353 -2.41 -8.22 -13.02
N VAL A 354 -3.33 -9.14 -12.72
CA VAL A 354 -3.22 -10.56 -13.09
C VAL A 354 -3.03 -10.72 -14.58
N VAL A 355 -3.90 -10.11 -15.38
CA VAL A 355 -3.83 -10.19 -16.84
C VAL A 355 -2.51 -9.60 -17.36
N VAL A 356 -2.09 -8.45 -16.83
CA VAL A 356 -0.86 -7.75 -17.25
C VAL A 356 0.38 -8.59 -16.96
N PHE A 357 0.57 -9.04 -15.72
CA PHE A 357 1.77 -9.81 -15.37
C PHE A 357 1.82 -11.17 -16.07
N PHE A 358 0.68 -11.84 -16.21
CA PHE A 358 0.60 -13.08 -16.97
C PHE A 358 0.95 -12.85 -18.44
N GLY A 359 0.46 -11.76 -19.03
CA GLY A 359 0.79 -11.34 -20.39
C GLY A 359 2.29 -11.14 -20.59
N MET A 360 2.96 -10.43 -19.68
CA MET A 360 4.40 -10.15 -19.78
C MET A 360 5.29 -11.40 -19.68
N ASP A 361 4.89 -12.42 -18.92
CA ASP A 361 5.71 -13.64 -18.80
C ASP A 361 5.47 -14.61 -19.96
N PHE A 362 4.21 -14.82 -20.36
CA PHE A 362 3.82 -15.94 -21.22
C PHE A 362 3.48 -15.54 -22.67
N VAL A 363 3.24 -14.27 -22.97
CA VAL A 363 3.09 -13.83 -24.37
C VAL A 363 4.48 -13.65 -24.98
N ARG A 364 4.83 -14.55 -25.90
CA ARG A 364 6.10 -14.48 -26.63
C ARG A 364 6.05 -13.34 -27.65
N PRO A 365 7.06 -12.44 -27.65
CA PRO A 365 7.19 -11.48 -28.73
C PRO A 365 7.34 -12.19 -30.08
N GLN A 366 6.63 -11.69 -31.10
CA GLN A 366 6.77 -12.21 -32.46
C GLN A 366 6.85 -11.05 -33.44
N LEU A 367 7.88 -11.07 -34.29
CA LEU A 367 7.99 -10.18 -35.42
C LEU A 367 7.19 -10.78 -36.59
N SER A 368 6.37 -9.93 -37.22
CA SER A 368 5.57 -10.26 -38.38
C SER A 368 5.68 -9.13 -39.39
N ILE A 369 5.74 -9.49 -40.67
CA ILE A 369 5.87 -8.54 -41.78
C ILE A 369 4.65 -8.75 -42.68
N ASP A 370 3.83 -7.71 -42.80
CA ASP A 370 2.67 -7.69 -43.70
C ASP A 370 2.84 -6.58 -44.74
N GLY A 371 3.28 -6.97 -45.94
CA GLY A 371 3.62 -6.05 -47.01
C GLY A 371 4.74 -5.08 -46.62
N ASN A 372 4.38 -3.81 -46.39
CA ASN A 372 5.32 -2.75 -46.03
C ASN A 372 5.36 -2.44 -44.52
N GLN A 373 4.53 -3.12 -43.72
CA GLN A 373 4.44 -2.89 -42.27
C GLN A 373 5.11 -4.02 -41.50
N VAL A 374 6.03 -3.66 -40.61
CA VAL A 374 6.67 -4.57 -39.65
C VAL A 374 6.00 -4.38 -38.30
N THR A 375 5.52 -5.46 -37.69
CA THR A 375 4.90 -5.43 -36.36
C THR A 375 5.61 -6.41 -35.44
N VAL A 376 6.04 -5.93 -34.28
CA VAL A 376 6.50 -6.76 -33.16
C VAL A 376 5.35 -6.87 -32.17
N ARG A 377 4.66 -7.99 -32.19
CA ARG A 377 3.54 -8.27 -31.29
C ARG A 377 4.08 -8.58 -29.90
N SER A 378 3.56 -7.90 -28.88
CA SER A 378 3.84 -8.13 -27.46
C SER A 378 2.61 -7.80 -26.63
N ALA A 379 2.53 -8.26 -25.37
CA ALA A 379 1.37 -8.05 -24.50
C ALA A 379 1.10 -6.56 -24.18
N GLU A 380 2.14 -5.80 -23.80
CA GLU A 380 2.03 -4.38 -23.38
C GLU A 380 2.89 -3.44 -24.24
N TYR A 381 3.95 -3.97 -24.87
CA TYR A 381 4.96 -3.17 -25.55
C TYR A 381 4.95 -3.32 -27.06
N GLY A 382 3.85 -3.78 -27.68
CA GLY A 382 3.82 -3.99 -29.13
C GLY A 382 4.10 -2.71 -29.92
N ILE A 383 4.87 -2.84 -31.00
CA ILE A 383 5.18 -1.73 -31.92
C ILE A 383 4.91 -2.13 -33.36
N SER A 384 4.63 -1.13 -34.19
CA SER A 384 4.54 -1.25 -35.64
C SER A 384 5.26 -0.09 -36.29
N PHE A 385 6.02 -0.37 -37.35
CA PHE A 385 6.76 0.63 -38.13
C PHE A 385 6.79 0.24 -39.61
N ASP A 386 7.07 1.21 -40.48
CA ASP A 386 7.15 0.97 -41.93
C ASP A 386 8.54 0.45 -42.31
N LYS A 387 8.60 -0.50 -43.24
CA LYS A 387 9.87 -1.08 -43.71
C LYS A 387 10.82 -0.01 -44.29
N LYS A 388 10.29 1.08 -44.84
CA LYS A 388 11.08 2.22 -45.37
C LYS A 388 11.72 3.07 -44.29
N GLU A 389 11.27 2.95 -43.04
CA GLU A 389 11.86 3.65 -41.90
C GLU A 389 13.12 2.92 -41.39
N ILE A 390 13.37 1.69 -41.83
CA ILE A 390 14.56 0.92 -41.44
C ILE A 390 15.80 1.59 -42.05
N GLU A 391 16.65 2.15 -41.17
CA GLU A 391 17.94 2.72 -41.57
C GLU A 391 18.99 1.65 -41.76
N ASP A 392 18.96 0.62 -40.90
CA ASP A 392 19.92 -0.48 -40.87
C ASP A 392 19.31 -1.69 -40.15
N ALA A 393 19.70 -2.89 -40.57
CA ALA A 393 19.32 -4.14 -39.92
C ALA A 393 20.54 -5.07 -39.86
N GLU A 394 20.80 -5.64 -38.69
CA GLU A 394 22.00 -6.45 -38.45
C GLU A 394 21.67 -7.67 -37.57
N LEU A 395 22.26 -8.81 -37.91
CA LEU A 395 22.27 -9.99 -37.05
C LEU A 395 23.51 -9.95 -36.14
N LEU A 396 23.27 -9.81 -34.85
CA LEU A 396 24.30 -9.83 -33.82
C LEU A 396 24.35 -11.20 -33.15
N GLU A 397 25.55 -11.65 -32.75
CA GLU A 397 25.68 -12.86 -31.92
C GLU A 397 25.15 -12.63 -30.50
N ASP A 398 25.36 -11.44 -29.93
CA ASP A 398 24.84 -11.03 -28.62
C ASP A 398 24.47 -9.54 -28.63
N LEU A 399 23.84 -9.06 -27.56
CA LEU A 399 23.59 -7.63 -27.37
C LEU A 399 24.89 -6.81 -27.40
N PRO A 400 24.85 -5.54 -27.86
CA PRO A 400 26.01 -4.67 -27.84
C PRO A 400 26.61 -4.54 -26.44
N GLU A 401 27.94 -4.43 -26.35
CA GLU A 401 28.67 -4.17 -25.10
C GLU A 401 28.50 -2.71 -24.65
N GLU A 402 27.26 -2.30 -24.38
CA GLU A 402 26.92 -1.01 -23.79
C GLU A 402 25.99 -1.17 -22.59
N ASP A 403 25.99 -0.17 -21.71
CA ASP A 403 25.09 -0.14 -20.56
C ASP A 403 23.69 0.32 -20.97
N PHE A 404 22.71 -0.58 -20.81
CA PHE A 404 21.30 -0.28 -21.05
C PHE A 404 20.56 0.04 -19.75
N VAL A 405 20.05 1.25 -19.65
CA VAL A 405 19.17 1.68 -18.55
C VAL A 405 17.72 1.41 -18.93
N ARG A 406 17.01 0.61 -18.11
CA ARG A 406 15.58 0.37 -18.30
C ARG A 406 14.77 1.63 -18.00
N ILE A 407 13.94 2.06 -18.95
CA ILE A 407 12.99 3.16 -18.77
C ILE A 407 11.65 2.62 -18.27
N ASN A 408 11.07 1.64 -18.98
CA ASN A 408 9.78 1.03 -18.65
C ASN A 408 9.73 -0.38 -19.21
N GLY A 409 9.30 -1.37 -18.43
CA GLY A 409 9.35 -2.76 -18.89
C GLY A 409 9.74 -3.76 -17.82
N LEU A 410 9.92 -4.99 -18.27
CA LEU A 410 10.41 -6.11 -17.47
C LEU A 410 11.88 -6.36 -17.77
N SER A 411 12.67 -6.52 -16.72
CA SER A 411 14.08 -6.92 -16.82
C SER A 411 14.34 -7.91 -15.69
N ASP A 412 14.32 -9.19 -16.02
CA ASP A 412 14.61 -10.29 -15.10
C ASP A 412 15.72 -11.20 -15.66
N SER A 413 15.99 -12.32 -15.01
CA SER A 413 16.98 -13.30 -15.47
C SER A 413 16.60 -14.03 -16.77
N ARG A 414 15.35 -13.95 -17.21
CA ARG A 414 14.83 -14.66 -18.39
C ARG A 414 14.68 -13.74 -19.60
N GLN A 415 14.34 -12.48 -19.38
CA GLN A 415 14.02 -11.56 -20.47
C GLN A 415 14.29 -10.09 -20.17
N LEU A 416 14.47 -9.35 -21.26
CA LEU A 416 14.40 -7.90 -21.33
C LEU A 416 13.24 -7.54 -22.27
N LEU A 417 12.21 -6.92 -21.73
CA LEU A 417 11.00 -6.57 -22.46
C LEU A 417 10.61 -5.12 -22.18
N GLY A 418 10.49 -4.30 -23.22
CA GLY A 418 10.00 -2.93 -23.14
C GLY A 418 11.01 -1.89 -23.59
N LYS A 419 11.02 -0.73 -22.92
CA LYS A 419 11.76 0.47 -23.28
C LYS A 419 13.04 0.61 -22.45
N PHE A 420 14.16 0.77 -23.15
CA PHE A 420 15.50 0.92 -22.60
C PHE A 420 16.21 2.12 -23.24
N LYS A 421 17.34 2.51 -22.66
CA LYS A 421 18.23 3.54 -23.18
C LYS A 421 19.67 3.06 -23.09
N GLY A 422 20.33 2.90 -24.23
CA GLY A 422 21.77 2.66 -24.34
C GLY A 422 22.55 3.97 -24.35
N GLU A 423 23.82 3.93 -23.95
CA GLU A 423 24.71 5.10 -24.03
C GLU A 423 24.98 5.49 -25.49
N GLU A 424 25.18 4.50 -26.36
CA GLU A 424 25.47 4.69 -27.79
C GLU A 424 24.22 4.53 -28.65
N SER A 425 23.40 3.51 -28.38
CA SER A 425 22.19 3.22 -29.17
C SER A 425 21.03 4.19 -28.91
N GLY A 426 21.11 5.03 -27.86
CA GLY A 426 20.03 5.94 -27.49
C GLY A 426 18.77 5.19 -27.06
N LYS A 427 17.58 5.63 -27.50
CA LYS A 427 16.31 4.96 -27.15
C LYS A 427 16.25 3.59 -27.81
N ALA A 428 15.83 2.58 -27.05
CA ALA A 428 15.75 1.21 -27.55
C ALA A 428 14.52 0.45 -27.07
N MET A 429 14.01 -0.43 -27.94
CA MET A 429 12.92 -1.37 -27.69
C MET A 429 13.47 -2.79 -27.62
N PHE A 430 13.28 -3.45 -26.49
CA PHE A 430 13.81 -4.77 -26.23
C PHE A 430 12.68 -5.81 -26.23
N TYR A 431 12.94 -6.91 -26.95
CA TYR A 431 12.15 -8.13 -26.97
C TYR A 431 13.10 -9.32 -26.91
N ILE A 432 13.90 -9.38 -25.85
CA ILE A 432 15.04 -10.28 -25.73
C ILE A 432 14.75 -11.36 -24.68
N ARG A 433 14.93 -12.61 -25.09
CA ARG A 433 15.10 -13.77 -24.22
C ARG A 433 16.59 -13.95 -23.94
N ARG A 434 16.95 -13.93 -22.65
CA ARG A 434 18.36 -14.03 -22.23
C ARG A 434 18.87 -15.44 -22.50
N GLY A 435 20.04 -15.55 -23.10
CA GLY A 435 20.68 -16.82 -23.47
C GLY A 435 20.31 -17.31 -24.87
N GLU A 436 19.44 -16.61 -25.60
CA GLU A 436 19.05 -16.95 -26.97
C GLU A 436 19.79 -16.07 -27.98
N THR A 437 20.29 -16.69 -29.05
CA THR A 437 21.06 -16.07 -30.13
C THR A 437 20.60 -16.61 -31.49
N PRO A 438 20.75 -15.86 -32.59
CA PRO A 438 21.26 -14.48 -32.68
C PRO A 438 20.22 -13.43 -32.26
N VAL A 439 20.66 -12.18 -32.11
CA VAL A 439 19.83 -11.01 -31.86
C VAL A 439 19.70 -10.19 -33.15
N LEU A 440 18.47 -9.92 -33.56
CA LEU A 440 18.19 -9.01 -34.67
C LEU A 440 18.11 -7.57 -34.14
N LYS A 441 19.02 -6.74 -34.63
CA LYS A 441 19.04 -5.29 -34.40
C LYS A 441 18.41 -4.60 -35.60
N ILE A 442 17.43 -3.74 -35.36
CA ILE A 442 16.76 -2.92 -36.38
C ILE A 442 16.87 -1.46 -35.95
N LYS A 443 17.60 -0.66 -36.72
CA LYS A 443 17.77 0.76 -36.46
C LYS A 443 16.67 1.55 -37.16
N LEU A 444 15.93 2.34 -36.37
CA LEU A 444 14.93 3.29 -36.85
C LEU A 444 15.36 4.72 -36.47
N PRO A 445 14.75 5.76 -37.06
CA PRO A 445 15.19 7.15 -36.86
C PRO A 445 15.10 7.62 -35.40
N GLU A 446 14.12 7.10 -34.64
CA GLU A 446 13.86 7.54 -33.26
C GLU A 446 14.38 6.56 -32.19
N TYR A 447 14.51 5.27 -32.52
CA TYR A 447 14.90 4.23 -31.57
C TYR A 447 15.45 2.98 -32.27
N THR A 448 16.16 2.14 -31.53
CA THR A 448 16.67 0.85 -32.02
C THR A 448 15.84 -0.32 -31.45
N VAL A 449 15.45 -1.28 -32.27
CA VAL A 449 14.76 -2.50 -31.83
C VAL A 449 15.77 -3.63 -31.72
N PHE A 450 15.76 -4.32 -30.58
CA PHE A 450 16.49 -5.56 -30.36
C PHE A 450 15.48 -6.69 -30.11
N VAL A 451 15.49 -7.72 -30.95
CA VAL A 451 14.56 -8.85 -30.87
C VAL A 451 15.27 -10.18 -31.14
N ASN A 452 14.91 -11.22 -30.39
CA ASN A 452 15.34 -12.58 -30.66
C ASN A 452 14.19 -13.58 -30.46
N SER A 453 14.47 -14.87 -30.65
CA SER A 453 13.49 -15.96 -30.53
C SER A 453 14.14 -17.19 -29.90
N GLU A 454 13.36 -17.95 -29.13
CA GLU A 454 13.74 -19.30 -28.66
C GLU A 454 13.66 -20.34 -29.79
N GLU A 455 12.99 -20.00 -30.91
CA GLU A 455 12.85 -20.88 -32.07
C GLU A 455 14.06 -20.75 -33.00
N SER A 456 14.82 -21.84 -33.12
CA SER A 456 16.00 -21.91 -33.98
C SER A 456 15.67 -21.56 -35.43
N GLY A 457 16.50 -20.70 -36.04
CA GLY A 457 16.33 -20.23 -37.42
C GLY A 457 15.33 -19.08 -37.59
N LYS A 458 14.48 -18.80 -36.59
CA LYS A 458 13.41 -17.80 -36.72
C LYS A 458 13.93 -16.37 -36.85
N VAL A 459 15.01 -16.05 -36.15
CA VAL A 459 15.62 -14.71 -36.21
C VAL A 459 16.27 -14.47 -37.57
N GLN A 460 16.88 -15.50 -38.15
CA GLN A 460 17.45 -15.45 -39.51
C GLN A 460 16.35 -15.29 -40.56
N GLU A 461 15.24 -16.02 -40.43
CA GLU A 461 14.06 -15.86 -41.29
C GLU A 461 13.55 -14.42 -41.28
N TRP A 462 13.39 -13.81 -40.10
CA TRP A 462 13.00 -12.41 -39.99
C TRP A 462 13.98 -11.46 -40.68
N TYR A 463 15.28 -11.69 -40.53
CA TYR A 463 16.31 -10.87 -41.18
C TYR A 463 16.27 -10.98 -42.71
N GLU A 464 16.09 -12.19 -43.24
CA GLU A 464 15.95 -12.44 -44.67
C GLU A 464 14.70 -11.76 -45.25
N GLU A 465 13.55 -11.86 -44.56
CA GLU A 465 12.31 -11.20 -44.98
C GLU A 465 12.39 -9.66 -44.91
N LEU A 466 13.15 -9.11 -43.95
CA LEU A 466 13.42 -7.67 -43.89
C LEU A 466 14.35 -7.20 -45.02
N SER A 467 15.23 -8.07 -45.50
CA SER A 467 16.22 -7.77 -46.54
C SER A 467 15.69 -7.99 -47.96
N SER A 468 14.64 -8.79 -48.14
CA SER A 468 13.95 -9.03 -49.42
C SER A 468 13.07 -7.85 -49.84
#